data_AF-A0A382MZI6-F1
#
_entry.id   AF-A0A382MZI6-F1
#
_cell.length_a   1.000
_cell.length_b   1.000
_cell.length_c   1.000
_cell.angle_alpha   90.00
_cell.angle_beta   90.00
_cell.angle_gamma   90.00
#
_symmetry.space_group_name_H-M   'P 1'
#
loop_
_entity.id
_entity.type
_entity.pdbx_description
1 polymer ?
#
loop_
_entity_poly.entity_id
_entity_poly.type
_entity_poly.pdbx_seq_one_letter_code
_entity_poly.pdbx_strand_id
1 'polypeptide(L)' 'MLQATLFGTLPFALDEIADRVRKTRLDDDCWIDHVDRWAAGADDLHLELLQTLDWRSHSRWIVDREVIEP' A
#
# COMPACT_ATOMS: atom_id res chain seq x y z
N MET A 1 16.59 12.47 5.48
CA MET A 1 15.36 12.91 4.79
C MET A 1 14.28 13.06 5.83
N LEU A 2 13.63 14.22 5.92
CA LEU A 2 12.56 14.50 6.88
C LEU A 2 11.22 14.06 6.26
N GLN A 3 10.41 13.29 6.98
CA GLN A 3 9.08 12.86 6.53
C GLN A 3 8.13 14.06 6.49
N ALA A 4 7.70 14.46 5.29
CA ALA A 4 6.84 15.63 5.10
C ALA A 4 5.44 15.48 5.72
N THR A 5 4.99 14.24 5.96
CA THR A 5 3.67 13.96 6.53
C THR A 5 3.64 13.90 8.06
N LEU A 6 4.75 14.25 8.73
CA LEU A 6 4.84 14.10 10.19
C LEU A 6 3.86 15.01 10.96
N PHE A 7 3.38 16.11 10.35
CA PHE A 7 2.51 17.10 11.03
C PHE A 7 1.42 17.76 10.15
N GLY A 8 1.16 17.27 8.93
CA GLY A 8 0.22 17.93 8.02
C GLY A 8 -0.49 16.97 7.07
N THR A 9 -1.72 17.33 6.69
CA THR A 9 -2.50 16.68 5.64
C THR A 9 -2.06 17.19 4.27
N LEU A 10 -2.11 16.31 3.28
CA LEU A 10 -1.81 16.64 1.88
C LEU A 10 -2.81 15.87 1.02
N PRO A 11 -3.48 16.53 0.05
CA PRO A 11 -4.38 15.83 -0.85
C PRO A 11 -3.70 14.64 -1.52
N PHE A 12 -4.42 13.53 -1.65
CA PHE A 12 -3.90 12.36 -2.32
C PHE A 12 -3.59 12.67 -3.79
N ALA A 13 -2.40 12.27 -4.23
CA ALA A 13 -1.98 12.37 -5.61
C ALA A 13 -1.03 11.22 -5.97
N LEU A 14 -1.09 10.80 -7.24
CA LEU A 14 -0.11 9.87 -7.81
C LEU A 14 1.10 10.67 -8.33
N ASP A 15 2.29 10.21 -7.99
CA ASP A 15 3.54 10.75 -8.54
C ASP A 15 3.93 10.05 -9.84
N GLU A 16 4.78 10.68 -10.64
CA GLU A 16 5.39 10.02 -11.80
C GLU A 16 6.35 8.90 -11.33
N ILE A 17 6.21 7.71 -11.94
CA ILE A 17 6.92 6.50 -11.52
C ILE A 17 7.86 5.90 -12.57
N ALA A 18 7.73 6.26 -13.85
CA ALA A 18 8.34 5.53 -14.97
C ALA A 18 9.86 5.32 -14.82
N ASP A 19 10.58 6.35 -14.37
CA ASP A 19 12.05 6.31 -14.24
C ASP A 19 12.54 5.86 -12.84
N ARG A 20 11.61 5.47 -11.96
CA ARG A 20 11.90 5.16 -10.55
C ARG A 20 11.66 3.69 -10.18
N VAL A 21 11.12 2.92 -11.12
CA VAL A 21 10.84 1.48 -10.94
C VAL A 21 12.14 0.70 -10.75
N ARG A 22 12.22 -0.03 -9.63
CA ARG A 22 13.26 -1.02 -9.37
C ARG A 22 12.65 -2.41 -9.52
N LYS A 23 13.06 -3.13 -10.57
CA LYS A 23 12.61 -4.50 -10.82
C LYS A 23 13.49 -5.51 -10.09
N THR A 24 12.85 -6.39 -9.32
CA THR A 24 13.48 -7.56 -8.69
C THR A 24 12.91 -8.81 -9.33
N ARG A 25 13.74 -9.59 -10.03
CA ARG A 25 13.33 -10.88 -10.58
C ARG A 25 13.27 -11.94 -9.49
N LEU A 26 12.21 -12.72 -9.46
CA LEU A 26 12.05 -13.88 -8.59
C LEU A 26 12.40 -15.16 -9.35
N ASP A 27 11.94 -15.26 -10.60
CA ASP A 27 12.30 -16.32 -11.54
C ASP A 27 12.19 -15.84 -13.01
N ASP A 28 11.96 -16.77 -13.94
CA ASP A 28 11.85 -16.51 -15.37
C ASP A 28 10.57 -15.76 -15.75
N ASP A 29 9.47 -16.02 -15.04
CA ASP A 29 8.13 -15.50 -15.33
C ASP A 29 7.59 -14.57 -14.22
N CYS A 30 8.29 -14.46 -13.09
CA CYS A 30 7.89 -13.69 -11.91
C CYS A 30 8.89 -12.60 -11.56
N TRP A 31 8.38 -11.39 -11.32
CA TRP A 31 9.16 -10.25 -10.83
C TRP A 31 8.30 -9.31 -9.96
N ILE A 32 8.98 -8.47 -9.19
CA ILE A 32 8.40 -7.39 -8.39
C ILE A 32 8.91 -6.06 -8.94
N ASP A 33 8.00 -5.17 -9.31
CA ASP A 33 8.31 -3.77 -9.63
C ASP A 33 8.07 -2.91 -8.39
N HIS A 34 9.15 -2.37 -7.81
CA HIS A 34 9.10 -1.57 -6.60
C HIS A 34 9.38 -0.09 -6.89
N VAL A 35 8.50 0.79 -6.45
CA VAL A 35 8.65 2.25 -6.54
C VAL A 35 8.43 2.84 -5.15
N ASP A 36 9.43 3.54 -4.62
CA ASP A 36 9.23 4.32 -3.40
C ASP A 36 8.39 5.57 -3.72
N ARG A 37 7.66 6.14 -2.75
CA ARG A 37 6.98 7.45 -2.92
C ARG A 37 6.28 7.60 -4.28
N TRP A 38 5.43 6.64 -4.63
CA TRP A 38 4.60 6.67 -5.84
C TRP A 38 3.27 7.41 -5.61
N ALA A 39 2.95 7.66 -4.34
CA ALA A 39 1.80 8.43 -3.92
C ALA A 39 2.23 9.47 -2.87
N ALA A 40 1.65 10.66 -3.01
CA ALA A 40 1.66 11.71 -2.01
C ALA A 40 0.31 11.74 -1.30
N GLY A 41 0.25 12.24 -0.06
CA GLY A 41 -1.02 12.37 0.67
C GLY A 41 -1.67 11.03 1.05
N ALA A 42 -0.88 9.97 1.20
CA ALA A 42 -1.39 8.64 1.55
C ALA A 42 -2.13 8.61 2.89
N ASP A 43 -1.81 9.52 3.81
CA ASP A 43 -2.47 9.63 5.12
C ASP A 43 -3.94 10.11 4.99
N ASP A 44 -4.21 11.08 4.10
CA ASP A 44 -5.57 11.56 3.83
C ASP A 44 -6.43 10.46 3.18
N LEU A 45 -5.87 9.75 2.19
CA LEU A 45 -6.52 8.59 1.58
C LEU A 45 -6.78 7.49 2.62
N HIS A 46 -5.82 7.23 3.51
CA HIS A 46 -5.97 6.23 4.55
C HIS A 46 -7.15 6.57 5.47
N LEU A 47 -7.25 7.82 5.93
CA LEU A 47 -8.37 8.28 6.78
C LEU A 47 -9.71 8.18 6.06
N GLU A 48 -9.77 8.55 4.78
CA GLU A 48 -10.99 8.41 3.98
C GLU A 48 -11.42 6.96 3.87
N LEU A 49 -10.52 6.04 3.48
CA LEU A 49 -10.83 4.62 3.36
C LEU A 49 -11.23 4.00 4.71
N LEU A 50 -10.56 4.40 5.80
CA LEU A 50 -10.88 3.95 7.15
C LEU A 50 -12.30 4.33 7.56
N GLN A 51 -12.77 5.53 7.19
CA GLN A 51 -14.07 6.05 7.58
C GLN A 51 -15.22 5.61 6.67
N THR A 52 -14.94 5.33 5.40
CA THR A 52 -15.98 5.16 4.37
C THR A 52 -16.26 3.72 3.98
N LEU A 53 -15.29 2.82 4.16
CA LEU A 53 -15.47 1.40 3.82
C LEU A 53 -16.10 0.63 4.99
N ASP A 54 -16.93 -0.34 4.66
CA ASP A 54 -17.49 -1.28 5.65
C ASP A 54 -16.47 -2.38 5.96
N TRP A 55 -15.45 -2.04 6.75
CA TRP A 55 -14.41 -2.99 7.15
C TRP A 55 -14.99 -4.17 7.91
N ARG A 56 -14.65 -5.39 7.47
CA ARG A 56 -15.07 -6.64 8.10
C ARG A 56 -13.87 -7.55 8.29
N SER A 57 -13.83 -8.25 9.41
CA SER A 57 -12.95 -9.40 9.57
C SER A 57 -13.58 -10.62 8.87
N HIS A 58 -12.73 -11.48 8.33
CA HIS A 58 -13.14 -12.69 7.64
C HIS A 58 -12.40 -13.90 8.21
N SER A 59 -13.05 -15.06 8.16
CA SER A 59 -12.35 -16.34 8.31
C SER A 59 -11.65 -16.69 7.01
N ARG A 60 -10.38 -17.12 7.10
CA ARG A 60 -9.58 -17.57 5.95
C ARG A 60 -8.93 -18.91 6.25
N TRP A 61 -8.82 -19.75 5.24
CA TRP A 61 -8.00 -20.96 5.31
C TRP A 61 -6.53 -20.59 5.15
N ILE A 62 -5.72 -20.87 6.17
CA ILE A 62 -4.27 -20.76 6.10
C ILE A 62 -3.69 -22.14 6.40
N VAL A 63 -2.97 -22.69 5.42
CA VAL A 63 -2.45 -24.05 5.42
C VAL A 63 -3.60 -25.05 5.60
N ASP A 64 -3.77 -25.60 6.80
CA ASP A 64 -4.71 -26.68 7.14
C ASP A 64 -5.72 -26.27 8.21
N ARG A 65 -5.80 -24.97 8.53
CA ARG A 65 -6.73 -24.46 9.52
C ARG A 65 -7.42 -23.17 9.08
N GLU A 66 -8.63 -23.00 9.58
CA GLU A 66 -9.34 -21.74 9.49
C GLU A 66 -8.84 -20.78 10.58
N VAL A 67 -8.51 -19.55 10.19
CA VAL A 67 -8.09 -18.47 11.08
C VAL A 67 -8.93 -17.23 10.84
N ILE A 68 -9.12 -16.43 11.89
CA ILE A 68 -9.70 -15.09 11.77
C ILE A 68 -8.62 -14.13 11.29
N GLU A 69 -8.94 -13.31 10.29
CA GLU A 69 -8.09 -12.21 9.83
C GLU A 69 -7.86 -11.20 10.98
N PRO A 70 -6.59 -10.85 11.30
CA PRO A 70 -6.23 -10.04 12.46
C PRO A 70 -6.74 -8.60 12.40
#